data_AF-A0A7S2EUG8-F1
#
_entry.id   AF-A0A7S2EUG8-F1
#
_cell.length_a   1.000
_cell.length_b   1.000
_cell.length_c   1.000
_cell.angle_alpha   90.00
_cell.angle_beta   90.00
_cell.angle_gamma   90.00
#
_symmetry.space_group_name_H-M   'P 1'
#
loop_
_entity.id
_entity.type
_entity.pdbx_description
1 polymer ?
#
loop_
_entity_poly.entity_id
_entity_poly.type
_entity_poly.pdbx_seq_one_letter_code
_entity_poly.pdbx_strand_id
1 'polypeptide(L)'
;VFSDEDDSNRAAIIRAHEIDAHRRLHPLPARMPRYAVLDSFDPKSRYASLHFLDDRWDGSIGDAFSPVQLAHRQSLMTRRLKEAEQDGLRRMLVAGGGSGQATHISTPCQMVVVASVRGQAGRQGIKQGDVVTHVNGERFDGNASDLEQYVARSYAAGENFAIVVNAEVCIAEALRLRAIVV
;
A
#
# COMPACT_ATOMS: atom_id res chain seq x y z
N VAL A 1 17.59 43.29 18.54
CA VAL A 1 17.35 41.97 19.16
C VAL A 1 16.15 41.30 18.48
N PHE A 2 16.15 41.22 17.14
CA PHE A 2 15.06 40.64 16.33
C PHE A 2 15.61 39.82 15.15
N SER A 3 16.88 39.41 15.17
CA SER A 3 17.54 38.72 14.04
C SER A 3 17.40 37.19 14.10
N ASP A 4 17.45 36.61 15.29
CA ASP A 4 17.72 35.17 15.41
C ASP A 4 16.45 34.31 15.17
N GLU A 5 15.27 34.84 15.49
CA GLU A 5 13.99 34.17 15.19
C GLU A 5 13.67 34.17 13.69
N ASP A 6 13.98 35.26 12.98
CA ASP A 6 13.72 35.38 11.53
C ASP A 6 14.67 34.49 10.70
N ASP A 7 15.94 34.38 11.10
CA ASP A 7 16.92 33.51 10.43
C ASP A 7 16.63 32.03 10.67
N SER A 8 16.19 31.66 11.89
CA SER A 8 15.73 30.29 12.19
C SER A 8 14.50 29.91 11.34
N ASN A 9 13.56 30.84 11.18
CA ASN A 9 12.35 30.60 10.39
C ASN A 9 12.68 30.45 8.90
N ARG A 10 13.60 31.27 8.37
CA ARG A 10 14.11 31.14 6.98
C ARG A 10 14.82 29.81 6.75
N ALA A 11 15.67 29.37 7.66
CA ALA A 11 16.36 28.08 7.57
C ALA A 11 15.36 26.90 7.58
N ALA A 12 14.31 26.98 8.40
CA ALA A 12 13.24 25.98 8.43
C ALA A 12 12.47 25.90 7.11
N ILE A 13 12.16 27.05 6.49
CA ILE A 13 11.48 27.12 5.18
C ILE A 13 12.36 26.50 4.08
N ILE A 14 13.64 26.86 4.02
CA ILE A 14 14.59 26.31 3.03
C ILE A 14 14.66 24.78 3.17
N ARG A 15 14.85 24.29 4.40
CA ARG A 15 14.91 22.85 4.66
C ARG A 15 13.61 22.13 4.29
N ALA A 16 12.46 22.75 4.55
CA ALA A 16 11.17 22.19 4.14
C ALA A 16 11.04 22.08 2.61
N HIS A 17 11.51 23.08 1.87
CA HIS A 17 11.57 23.04 0.40
C HIS A 17 12.52 21.96 -0.13
N GLU A 18 13.70 21.80 0.47
CA GLU A 18 14.66 20.76 0.09
C GLU A 18 14.09 19.35 0.34
N ILE A 19 13.46 19.14 1.49
CA ILE A 19 12.80 17.86 1.82
C ILE A 19 11.66 17.57 0.84
N ASP A 20 10.85 18.56 0.49
CA ASP A 20 9.74 18.38 -0.44
C ASP A 20 10.25 18.07 -1.87
N ALA A 21 11.29 18.78 -2.32
CA ALA A 21 11.94 18.48 -3.60
C ALA A 21 12.49 17.05 -3.63
N HIS A 22 13.18 16.62 -2.57
CA HIS A 22 13.68 15.26 -2.45
C HIS A 22 12.55 14.22 -2.48
N ARG A 23 11.41 14.47 -1.81
CA ARG A 23 10.25 13.57 -1.83
C ARG A 23 9.62 13.43 -3.21
N ARG A 24 9.59 14.49 -4.00
CA ARG A 24 9.08 14.45 -5.39
C ARG A 24 10.00 13.67 -6.31
N LEU A 25 11.31 13.76 -6.11
CA LEU A 25 12.30 13.06 -6.92
C LEU A 25 12.42 11.58 -6.56
N HIS A 26 12.19 11.23 -5.29
CA HIS A 26 12.34 9.88 -4.76
C HIS A 26 11.07 9.44 -4.00
N PRO A 27 9.93 9.32 -4.69
CA PRO A 27 8.65 9.02 -4.05
C PRO A 27 8.69 7.63 -3.40
N LEU A 28 8.05 7.51 -2.25
CA LEU A 28 7.78 6.20 -1.65
C LEU A 28 6.57 5.57 -2.33
N PRO A 29 6.49 4.22 -2.37
CA PRO A 29 5.25 3.54 -2.75
C PRO A 29 4.06 4.06 -1.95
N ALA A 30 2.93 4.27 -2.63
CA ALA A 30 1.70 4.71 -1.99
C ALA A 30 1.18 3.66 -0.98
N ARG A 31 1.45 2.39 -1.28
CA ARG A 31 1.07 1.22 -0.48
C ARG A 31 2.29 0.61 0.20
N MET A 32 2.63 1.09 1.39
CA MET A 32 3.71 0.49 2.20
C MET A 32 3.25 -0.82 2.86
N PRO A 33 4.12 -1.84 3.00
CA PRO A 33 3.80 -3.10 3.68
C PRO A 33 3.32 -2.87 5.12
N ARG A 34 2.31 -3.63 5.55
CA ARG A 34 1.77 -3.59 6.92
C ARG A 34 1.41 -4.99 7.39
N TYR A 35 1.40 -5.16 8.70
CA TYR A 35 1.06 -6.40 9.37
C TYR A 35 0.04 -6.12 10.48
N ALA A 36 -0.94 -7.00 10.63
CA ALA A 36 -1.89 -6.93 11.74
C ALA A 36 -2.22 -8.34 12.26
N VAL A 37 -2.44 -8.44 13.57
CA VAL A 37 -2.95 -9.63 14.26
C VAL A 37 -4.29 -9.30 14.89
N LEU A 38 -5.32 -10.03 14.54
CA LEU A 38 -6.68 -9.84 15.04
C LEU A 38 -7.00 -10.96 16.04
N ASP A 39 -7.22 -10.58 17.28
CA ASP A 39 -7.48 -11.49 18.39
C ASP A 39 -9.00 -11.58 18.59
N SER A 40 -9.54 -12.80 18.57
CA SER A 40 -10.99 -13.03 18.73
C SER A 40 -11.87 -12.17 17.79
N PHE A 41 -11.41 -11.95 16.56
CA PHE A 41 -12.08 -11.10 15.59
C PHE A 41 -13.35 -11.73 15.05
N ASP A 42 -14.50 -11.16 15.40
CA ASP A 42 -15.80 -11.56 14.84
C ASP A 42 -16.03 -10.89 13.46
N PRO A 43 -15.98 -11.64 12.35
CA PRO A 43 -16.19 -11.08 11.01
C PRO A 43 -17.61 -10.56 10.77
N LYS A 44 -18.58 -10.90 11.63
CA LYS A 44 -19.97 -10.43 11.56
C LYS A 44 -20.22 -9.20 12.46
N SER A 45 -19.22 -8.76 13.21
CA SER A 45 -19.35 -7.61 14.11
C SER A 45 -19.56 -6.32 13.33
N ARG A 46 -20.61 -5.58 13.69
CA ARG A 46 -20.89 -4.24 13.12
C ARG A 46 -19.83 -3.19 13.50
N TYR A 47 -19.05 -3.45 14.56
CA TYR A 47 -18.06 -2.52 15.10
C TYR A 47 -16.62 -2.87 14.68
N ALA A 48 -16.40 -4.07 14.16
CA ALA A 48 -15.11 -4.57 13.70
C ALA A 48 -15.26 -5.22 12.32
N SER A 49 -15.59 -4.43 11.31
CA SER A 49 -15.74 -4.91 9.94
C SER A 49 -14.39 -5.03 9.22
N LEU A 50 -14.18 -6.14 8.52
CA LEU A 50 -13.09 -6.31 7.56
C LEU A 50 -13.68 -7.02 6.34
N HIS A 51 -13.79 -6.29 5.23
CA HIS A 51 -14.39 -6.79 3.99
C HIS A 51 -13.38 -6.77 2.86
N PHE A 52 -13.53 -7.71 1.93
CA PHE A 52 -12.58 -7.93 0.84
C PHE A 52 -13.27 -7.86 -0.52
N LEU A 53 -12.51 -7.52 -1.55
CA LEU A 53 -12.95 -7.54 -2.95
C LEU A 53 -11.85 -8.12 -3.82
N ASP A 54 -12.25 -8.88 -4.83
CA ASP A 54 -11.34 -9.30 -5.89
C ASP A 54 -10.95 -8.10 -6.76
N ASP A 55 -9.67 -8.03 -7.09
CA ASP A 55 -9.10 -7.06 -8.01
C ASP A 55 -8.13 -7.75 -8.97
N ARG A 56 -7.74 -7.01 -10.01
CA ARG A 56 -6.72 -7.43 -10.97
C ARG A 56 -5.53 -6.50 -10.96
N TRP A 57 -4.34 -7.06 -10.98
CA TRP A 57 -3.10 -6.32 -11.20
C TRP A 57 -2.62 -6.49 -12.65
N ASP A 58 -2.21 -5.37 -13.22
CA ASP A 58 -1.64 -5.27 -14.56
C ASP A 58 -0.15 -5.63 -14.63
N GLY A 59 0.47 -6.06 -13.53
CA GLY A 59 1.89 -6.44 -13.48
C GLY A 59 2.87 -5.27 -13.50
N SER A 60 2.41 -4.01 -13.53
CA SER A 60 3.30 -2.85 -13.60
C SER A 60 3.89 -2.46 -12.23
N ILE A 61 5.14 -1.96 -12.20
CA ILE A 61 5.70 -1.30 -11.00
C ILE A 61 4.93 -0.01 -10.65
N GLY A 62 4.35 0.67 -11.65
CA GLY A 62 3.57 1.90 -11.42
C GLY A 62 2.42 1.68 -10.44
N ASP A 63 1.94 0.45 -10.34
CA ASP A 63 0.90 0.09 -9.39
C ASP A 63 1.29 0.31 -7.93
N ALA A 64 2.57 0.15 -7.58
CA ALA A 64 3.11 0.42 -6.24
C ALA A 64 2.90 1.87 -5.78
N PHE A 65 2.85 2.79 -6.74
CA PHE A 65 2.70 4.23 -6.53
C PHE A 65 1.25 4.70 -6.72
N SER A 66 0.38 3.83 -7.23
CA SER A 66 -1.03 4.15 -7.41
C SER A 66 -1.82 3.75 -6.17
N PRO A 67 -2.48 4.70 -5.46
CA PRO A 67 -3.43 4.33 -4.43
C PRO A 67 -4.62 3.60 -5.07
N VAL A 68 -5.05 2.50 -4.46
CA VAL A 68 -6.29 1.83 -4.85
C VAL A 68 -7.45 2.59 -4.21
N GLN A 69 -8.23 3.28 -5.04
CA GLN A 69 -9.42 4.01 -4.59
C GLN A 69 -10.68 3.23 -4.92
N LEU A 70 -11.47 2.97 -3.89
CA LEU A 70 -12.76 2.31 -3.97
C LEU A 70 -13.86 3.36 -4.00
N ALA A 71 -14.64 3.42 -5.08
CA ALA A 71 -15.76 4.34 -5.16
C ALA A 71 -16.88 3.92 -4.20
N HIS A 72 -17.41 4.86 -3.42
CA HIS A 72 -18.36 4.60 -2.33
C HIS A 72 -19.72 3.99 -2.76
N ARG A 73 -19.99 3.86 -4.07
CA ARG A 73 -21.28 3.39 -4.62
C ARG A 73 -21.18 2.36 -5.73
N GLN A 74 -19.99 2.07 -6.23
CA GLN A 74 -19.78 1.13 -7.32
C GLN A 74 -18.54 0.34 -6.95
N SER A 75 -18.55 -0.99 -7.09
CA SER A 75 -17.36 -1.85 -6.93
C SER A 75 -16.27 -1.57 -7.99
N LEU A 76 -16.22 -0.34 -8.51
CA LEU A 76 -15.21 0.15 -9.41
C LEU A 76 -14.01 0.58 -8.58
N MET A 77 -12.92 -0.12 -8.79
CA MET A 77 -11.60 0.27 -8.31
C MET A 77 -10.97 1.19 -9.34
N THR A 78 -10.42 2.30 -8.86
CA THR A 78 -9.65 3.22 -9.71
C THR A 78 -8.23 3.30 -9.17
N ARG A 79 -7.27 3.21 -10.09
CA ARG A 79 -5.84 3.41 -9.83
C ARG A 79 -5.41 4.62 -10.64
N ARG A 80 -5.02 5.69 -9.96
CA ARG A 80 -4.53 6.91 -10.62
C ARG A 80 -3.22 7.32 -9.97
N LEU A 81 -2.14 7.22 -10.75
CA LEU A 81 -0.87 7.85 -10.40
C LEU A 81 -1.01 9.36 -10.55
N LYS A 82 -0.45 10.15 -9.63
CA LYS A 82 -0.38 11.60 -9.83
C LYS A 82 0.72 11.91 -10.85
N GLU A 83 0.54 12.96 -11.65
CA GLU A 83 1.53 13.37 -12.66
C GLU A 83 2.93 13.59 -12.05
N ALA A 84 3.01 14.24 -10.88
CA ALA A 84 4.28 14.45 -10.18
C ALA A 84 4.98 13.15 -9.73
N GLU A 85 4.22 12.08 -9.50
CA GLU A 85 4.77 10.76 -9.15
C GLU A 85 5.29 10.03 -10.40
N GLN A 86 4.80 10.38 -11.60
CA GLN A 86 5.26 9.79 -12.87
C GLN A 86 6.70 10.20 -13.18
N ASP A 87 7.07 11.47 -12.93
CA ASP A 87 8.41 11.97 -13.19
C ASP A 87 9.45 11.32 -12.26
N GLY A 88 9.14 11.22 -10.96
CA GLY A 88 9.99 10.52 -9.99
C GLY A 88 10.15 9.04 -10.33
N LEU A 89 9.04 8.37 -10.64
CA LEU A 89 9.05 6.97 -11.07
C LEU A 89 9.90 6.75 -12.32
N ARG A 90 9.76 7.61 -13.34
CA ARG A 90 10.54 7.53 -14.57
C ARG A 90 12.04 7.62 -14.30
N ARG A 91 12.46 8.54 -13.43
CA ARG A 91 13.87 8.66 -13.03
C ARG A 91 14.37 7.40 -12.34
N MET A 92 13.58 6.84 -11.41
CA MET A 92 13.95 5.60 -10.72
C MET A 92 14.09 4.42 -11.69
N LEU A 93 13.19 4.29 -12.67
CA LEU A 93 13.26 3.25 -13.69
C LEU A 93 14.50 3.38 -14.59
N VAL A 94 14.85 4.61 -14.99
CA VAL A 94 16.07 4.88 -15.79
C VAL A 94 17.33 4.59 -14.97
N ALA A 95 17.40 5.05 -13.72
CA ALA A 95 18.54 4.83 -12.84
C ALA A 95 18.76 3.35 -12.50
N GLY A 96 17.68 2.55 -12.43
CA GLY A 96 17.73 1.11 -12.24
C GLY A 96 18.18 0.30 -13.46
N GLY A 97 18.61 0.94 -14.55
CA GLY A 97 19.06 0.29 -15.79
C GLY A 97 17.93 -0.11 -16.74
N GLY A 98 16.69 0.33 -16.48
CA GLY A 98 15.55 0.12 -17.37
C GLY A 98 15.49 1.15 -18.50
N SER A 99 14.76 0.83 -19.58
CA SER A 99 14.55 1.71 -20.74
C SER A 99 13.63 2.92 -20.47
N GLY A 100 13.26 3.18 -19.20
CA GLY A 100 12.28 4.19 -18.82
C GLY A 100 10.82 3.82 -19.13
N GLN A 101 10.56 2.64 -19.69
CA GLN A 101 9.22 2.05 -19.75
C GLN A 101 8.87 1.34 -18.44
N ALA A 102 7.57 1.26 -18.12
CA ALA A 102 7.09 0.54 -16.95
C ALA A 102 7.59 -0.91 -16.99
N THR A 103 8.51 -1.24 -16.08
CA THR A 103 8.99 -2.61 -15.93
C THR A 103 7.82 -3.46 -15.47
N HIS A 104 7.43 -4.41 -16.32
CA HIS A 104 6.41 -5.37 -16.02
C HIS A 104 7.04 -6.51 -15.21
N ILE A 105 6.48 -6.79 -14.04
CA ILE A 105 6.90 -7.90 -13.19
C ILE A 105 5.95 -9.06 -13.48
N SER A 106 6.51 -10.27 -13.62
CA SER A 106 5.69 -11.47 -13.73
C SER A 106 5.22 -11.89 -12.34
N THR A 107 3.93 -11.72 -12.08
CA THR A 107 3.28 -11.98 -10.80
C THR A 107 1.82 -12.38 -11.04
N PRO A 108 1.15 -13.01 -10.06
CA PRO A 108 -0.27 -13.30 -10.20
C PRO A 108 -1.06 -12.02 -10.44
N CYS A 109 -1.93 -12.06 -11.45
CA CYS A 109 -2.81 -10.94 -11.76
C CYS A 109 -3.99 -10.85 -10.80
N GLN A 110 -4.34 -11.90 -10.06
CA GLN A 110 -5.44 -11.85 -9.10
C GLN A 110 -4.93 -11.34 -7.76
N MET A 111 -5.66 -10.38 -7.18
CA MET A 111 -5.37 -9.81 -5.88
C MET A 111 -6.65 -9.68 -5.07
N VAL A 112 -6.52 -9.74 -3.75
CA VAL A 112 -7.61 -9.44 -2.83
C VAL A 112 -7.32 -8.12 -2.14
N VAL A 113 -8.26 -7.19 -2.22
CA VAL A 113 -8.12 -5.83 -1.68
C VAL A 113 -9.03 -5.65 -0.48
N VAL A 114 -8.55 -4.93 0.53
CA VAL A 114 -9.34 -4.49 1.68
C VAL A 114 -10.37 -3.46 1.21
N ALA A 115 -11.63 -3.89 1.12
CA ALA A 115 -12.74 -3.09 0.65
C ALA A 115 -13.23 -2.10 1.72
N SER A 116 -13.24 -2.54 2.98
CA SER A 116 -13.51 -1.67 4.12
C SER A 116 -12.90 -2.26 5.39
N VAL A 117 -12.55 -1.38 6.32
CA VAL A 117 -11.87 -1.76 7.56
C VAL A 117 -12.34 -0.88 8.72
N ARG A 118 -12.63 -1.51 9.85
CA ARG A 118 -12.95 -0.88 11.14
C ARG A 118 -12.37 -1.71 12.29
N GLY A 119 -12.39 -1.16 13.49
CA GLY A 119 -12.03 -1.92 14.70
C GLY A 119 -10.53 -2.21 14.81
N GLN A 120 -10.17 -3.45 15.18
CA GLN A 120 -8.78 -3.83 15.49
C GLN A 120 -7.84 -3.67 14.29
N ALA A 121 -8.22 -4.16 13.12
CA ALA A 121 -7.42 -4.06 11.90
C ALA A 121 -7.09 -2.60 11.55
N GLY A 122 -8.09 -1.72 11.61
CA GLY A 122 -7.91 -0.28 11.35
C GLY A 122 -6.99 0.40 12.36
N ARG A 123 -7.10 0.04 13.65
CA ARG A 123 -6.21 0.54 14.72
C ARG A 123 -4.76 0.10 14.54
N GLN A 124 -4.53 -1.06 13.93
CA GLN A 124 -3.19 -1.54 13.57
C GLN A 124 -2.71 -1.00 12.21
N GLY A 125 -3.47 -0.07 11.62
CA GLY A 125 -3.05 0.68 10.44
C GLY A 125 -3.42 0.02 9.12
N ILE A 126 -4.18 -1.06 9.09
CA ILE A 126 -4.77 -1.56 7.84
C ILE A 126 -5.75 -0.52 7.30
N LYS A 127 -5.70 -0.28 5.99
CA LYS A 127 -6.49 0.74 5.30
C LYS A 127 -7.31 0.14 4.16
N GLN A 128 -8.37 0.84 3.81
CA GLN A 128 -9.10 0.57 2.57
C GLN A 128 -8.15 0.75 1.37
N GLY A 129 -8.20 -0.19 0.42
CA GLY A 129 -7.31 -0.22 -0.74
C GLY A 129 -5.98 -0.96 -0.52
N ASP A 130 -5.71 -1.45 0.70
CA ASP A 130 -4.57 -2.32 0.95
C ASP A 130 -4.77 -3.68 0.26
N VAL A 131 -3.70 -4.27 -0.27
CA VAL A 131 -3.71 -5.56 -0.97
C VAL A 131 -3.27 -6.66 -0.02
N VAL A 132 -4.07 -7.71 0.13
CA VAL A 132 -3.72 -8.88 0.94
C VAL A 132 -2.69 -9.74 0.22
N THR A 133 -1.62 -10.09 0.92
CA THR A 133 -0.50 -10.88 0.35
C THR A 133 -0.21 -12.14 1.14
N HIS A 134 -0.33 -12.08 2.47
CA HIS A 134 -0.13 -13.24 3.34
C HIS A 134 -1.19 -13.29 4.42
N VAL A 135 -1.53 -14.51 4.83
CA VAL A 135 -2.46 -14.83 5.91
C VAL A 135 -1.80 -15.86 6.82
N ASN A 136 -1.73 -15.59 8.11
CA ASN A 136 -1.10 -16.47 9.11
C ASN A 136 0.33 -16.92 8.73
N GLY A 137 1.09 -16.04 8.08
CA GLY A 137 2.48 -16.28 7.67
C GLY A 137 2.64 -16.98 6.33
N GLU A 138 1.56 -17.47 5.73
CA GLU A 138 1.59 -18.10 4.41
C GLU A 138 1.13 -17.15 3.32
N ARG A 139 1.71 -17.29 2.14
CA ARG A 139 1.28 -16.54 0.96
C ARG A 139 -0.18 -16.89 0.64
N PHE A 140 -0.98 -15.86 0.34
CA PHE A 140 -2.37 -16.02 -0.01
C PHE A 140 -2.58 -15.84 -1.51
N ASP A 141 -2.98 -16.91 -2.21
CA ASP A 141 -3.23 -16.93 -3.66
C ASP A 141 -4.72 -17.17 -4.01
N GLY A 142 -5.62 -17.10 -3.02
CA GLY A 142 -7.06 -17.28 -3.19
C GLY A 142 -7.80 -16.02 -3.64
N ASN A 143 -9.13 -16.11 -3.69
CA ASN A 143 -10.02 -14.97 -3.96
C ASN A 143 -10.61 -14.36 -2.67
N ALA A 144 -11.37 -13.28 -2.81
CA ALA A 144 -11.99 -12.60 -1.67
C ALA A 144 -12.92 -13.52 -0.86
N SER A 145 -13.69 -14.39 -1.53
CA SER A 145 -14.56 -15.36 -0.85
C SER A 145 -13.76 -16.41 -0.06
N ASP A 146 -12.65 -16.89 -0.60
CA ASP A 146 -11.76 -17.84 0.10
C ASP A 146 -11.21 -17.21 1.38
N LEU A 147 -10.84 -15.93 1.31
CA LEU A 147 -10.34 -15.18 2.46
C LEU A 147 -11.42 -14.95 3.52
N GLU A 148 -12.63 -14.56 3.11
CA GLU A 148 -13.76 -14.40 4.03
C GLU A 148 -14.12 -15.71 4.74
N GLN A 149 -14.12 -16.82 4.02
CA GLN A 149 -14.32 -18.14 4.60
C GLN A 149 -13.19 -18.52 5.55
N TYR A 150 -11.94 -18.18 5.23
CA TYR A 150 -10.80 -18.40 6.12
C TYR A 150 -10.98 -17.65 7.44
N VAL A 151 -11.29 -16.36 7.39
CA VAL A 151 -11.50 -15.52 8.59
C VAL A 151 -12.65 -16.09 9.45
N ALA A 152 -13.75 -16.49 8.81
CA ALA A 152 -14.88 -17.10 9.51
C ALA A 152 -14.53 -18.41 10.22
N ARG A 153 -13.69 -19.26 9.60
CA ARG A 153 -13.20 -20.50 10.20
C ARG A 153 -12.27 -20.23 11.40
N SER A 154 -11.31 -19.30 11.25
CA SER A 154 -10.41 -18.93 12.35
C SER A 154 -11.19 -18.39 13.56
N TYR A 155 -12.19 -17.55 13.32
CA TYR A 155 -13.08 -17.08 14.39
C TYR A 155 -13.83 -18.22 15.08
N ALA A 156 -14.43 -19.15 14.31
CA ALA A 156 -15.16 -20.28 14.86
C ALA A 156 -14.26 -21.24 15.66
N ALA A 157 -12.99 -21.35 15.30
CA ALA A 157 -11.98 -22.12 16.03
C ALA A 157 -11.42 -21.39 17.27
N GLY A 158 -11.74 -20.10 17.46
CA GLY A 158 -11.15 -19.27 18.52
C GLY A 158 -9.67 -18.94 18.28
N GLU A 159 -9.21 -19.03 17.03
CA GLU A 159 -7.83 -18.77 16.64
C GLU A 159 -7.60 -17.29 16.30
N ASN A 160 -6.35 -16.86 16.46
CA ASN A 160 -5.92 -15.55 16.01
C ASN A 160 -5.81 -15.51 14.49
N PHE A 161 -6.15 -14.36 13.90
CA PHE A 161 -6.06 -14.12 12.48
C PHE A 161 -5.01 -13.05 12.19
N ALA A 162 -3.89 -13.43 11.58
CA ALA A 162 -2.83 -12.53 11.17
C ALA A 162 -2.87 -12.28 9.65
N ILE A 163 -2.65 -11.03 9.24
CA ILE A 163 -2.66 -10.61 7.84
C ILE A 163 -1.48 -9.70 7.53
N VAL A 164 -0.84 -9.93 6.38
CA VAL A 164 0.16 -9.02 5.79
C VAL A 164 -0.45 -8.43 4.53
N VAL A 165 -0.40 -7.10 4.45
CA VAL A 165 -0.85 -6.35 3.29
C VAL A 165 0.28 -5.57 2.64
N ASN A 166 0.14 -5.29 1.36
CA ASN A 166 1.03 -4.50 0.52
C ASN A 166 2.49 -5.03 0.48
N ALA A 167 2.68 -6.35 0.55
CA ALA A 167 3.99 -6.99 0.44
C ALA A 167 4.22 -7.62 -0.94
N GLU A 168 3.64 -7.05 -2.00
CA GLU A 168 3.81 -7.53 -3.37
C GLU A 168 5.25 -7.27 -3.87
N VAL A 169 5.67 -8.07 -4.85
CA VAL A 169 7.00 -7.94 -5.48
C VAL A 169 7.19 -6.53 -6.08
N CYS A 170 6.14 -5.90 -6.61
CA CYS A 170 6.24 -4.54 -7.14
C CYS A 170 6.56 -3.49 -6.08
N ILE A 171 6.08 -3.65 -4.84
CA ILE A 171 6.44 -2.77 -3.72
C ILE A 171 7.92 -2.95 -3.37
N ALA A 172 8.39 -4.19 -3.31
CA ALA A 172 9.79 -4.49 -3.05
C ALA A 172 10.73 -3.91 -4.13
N GLU A 173 10.39 -4.11 -5.41
CA GLU A 173 11.16 -3.55 -6.52
C GLU A 173 11.13 -2.02 -6.55
N ALA A 174 9.98 -1.41 -6.27
CA ALA A 174 9.86 0.04 -6.12
C ALA A 174 10.79 0.59 -5.02
N LEU A 175 10.85 -0.08 -3.86
CA LEU A 175 11.75 0.29 -2.77
C LEU A 175 13.22 0.06 -3.14
N ARG A 176 13.55 -1.02 -3.86
CA ARG A 176 14.90 -1.30 -4.36
C ARG A 176 15.36 -0.21 -5.33
N LEU A 177 14.53 0.13 -6.31
CA LEU A 177 14.82 1.19 -7.28
C LEU A 177 15.04 2.52 -6.57
N ARG A 178 14.18 2.86 -5.61
CA ARG A 178 14.34 4.07 -4.80
C ARG A 178 15.67 4.10 -4.05
N ALA A 179 16.07 2.98 -3.44
CA ALA A 179 17.32 2.88 -2.70
C ALA A 179 18.58 3.07 -3.57
N ILE A 180 18.48 2.88 -4.88
CA ILE A 180 19.59 3.12 -5.82
C ILE A 180 19.77 4.61 -6.12
N VAL A 181 18.70 5.41 -6.06
CA VAL A 181 18.72 6.82 -6.46
C VAL A 181 18.80 7.79 -5.28
N VAL A 182 18.65 7.32 -4.05
CA VAL A 182 18.72 8.12 -2.81
C VAL A 182 20.14 8.09 -2.24
#